data_AF-A0A318HPP6-F1
#
_entry.id   AF-A0A318HPP6-F1
#
_cell.length_a   1.000
_cell.length_b   1.000
_cell.length_c   1.000
_cell.angle_alpha   90.00
_cell.angle_beta   90.00
_cell.angle_gamma   90.00
#
_symmetry.space_group_name_H-M   'P 1'
#
loop_
_entity.id
_entity.type
_entity.pdbx_description
1 polymer ?
#
loop_
_entity_poly.entity_id
_entity_poly.type
_entity_poly.pdbx_seq_one_letter_code
_entity_poly.pdbx_strand_id
1 'polypeptide(L)'
;MVKKIFILAISLLVLSSCRNEEEIFLDLDMPRRTYTGKELRTDGYYYSGYIHTNKMGTLMLFRNGVCMFTYFDYRYGDATHYIENDKWGNKSYMNEVRSKPDGIGVFSVLRNVLECQIFFSESGRVTQNCTGEILNDTTLRLTSWRYNRYGHVENIDELYYFKAFNNKPDSTSSFIK
;
A
#
# COMPACT_ATOMS: atom_id res chain seq x y z
N MET A 1 -31.59 23.21 -46.15
CA MET A 1 -30.19 23.40 -45.71
C MET A 1 -30.01 23.21 -44.20
N VAL A 2 -30.88 23.78 -43.35
CA VAL A 2 -30.79 23.72 -41.88
C VAL A 2 -30.75 22.28 -41.30
N LYS A 3 -31.55 21.36 -41.85
CA LYS A 3 -31.55 19.93 -41.43
C LYS A 3 -30.20 19.21 -41.65
N LYS A 4 -29.44 19.57 -42.69
CA LYS A 4 -28.13 18.95 -42.98
C LYS A 4 -27.04 19.47 -42.03
N ILE A 5 -27.14 20.73 -41.61
CA ILE A 5 -26.22 21.36 -40.64
C ILE A 5 -26.45 20.77 -39.23
N PHE A 6 -27.70 20.51 -38.87
CA PHE A 6 -28.03 19.90 -37.58
C PHE A 6 -27.47 18.48 -37.42
N ILE A 7 -27.51 17.67 -38.47
CA ILE A 7 -26.94 16.31 -38.47
C ILE A 7 -25.41 16.37 -38.34
N LEU A 8 -24.76 17.32 -39.02
CA LEU A 8 -23.30 17.50 -38.94
C LEU A 8 -22.87 17.94 -37.53
N ALA A 9 -23.63 18.83 -36.88
CA ALA A 9 -23.37 19.30 -35.53
C ALA A 9 -23.54 18.19 -34.48
N ILE A 10 -24.54 17.31 -34.64
CA ILE A 10 -24.73 16.14 -33.77
C ILE A 10 -23.59 15.13 -33.94
N SER A 11 -23.15 14.85 -35.19
CA SER A 11 -22.02 13.94 -35.42
C SER A 11 -20.69 14.46 -34.87
N LEU A 12 -20.47 15.78 -34.83
CA LEU A 12 -19.29 16.39 -34.20
C LEU A 12 -19.33 16.30 -32.66
N LEU A 13 -20.50 16.32 -32.04
CA LEU A 13 -20.69 16.16 -30.59
C LEU A 13 -20.46 14.71 -30.10
N VAL A 14 -20.67 13.69 -30.95
CA VAL A 14 -20.37 12.29 -30.58
C VAL A 14 -18.85 12.04 -30.57
N LEU A 15 -18.08 12.79 -31.38
CA LEU A 15 -16.62 12.66 -31.45
C LEU A 15 -15.88 13.37 -30.31
N SER A 16 -16.51 14.34 -29.64
CA SER A 16 -15.96 14.98 -28.43
C SER A 16 -16.30 14.25 -27.13
N SER A 17 -17.00 13.12 -27.19
CA SER A 17 -17.33 12.26 -26.03
C SER A 17 -16.25 11.23 -25.68
N CYS A 18 -15.04 11.33 -26.24
CA CYS A 18 -13.95 10.40 -25.94
C CYS A 18 -12.71 11.12 -25.41
N ARG A 19 -12.79 11.47 -24.13
CA ARG A 19 -11.71 11.19 -23.18
C ARG A 19 -12.36 11.03 -21.83
N ASN A 20 -12.94 9.84 -21.60
CA ASN A 20 -12.82 9.30 -20.26
C ASN A 20 -11.31 9.25 -20.04
N GLU A 21 -10.78 10.04 -19.11
CA GLU A 21 -9.55 9.62 -18.48
C GLU A 21 -9.87 8.20 -18.01
N GLU A 22 -9.40 7.20 -18.74
CA GLU A 22 -9.51 5.82 -18.31
C GLU A 22 -9.00 5.85 -16.88
N GLU A 23 -9.89 5.60 -15.95
CA GLU A 23 -9.53 5.38 -14.56
C GLU A 23 -8.48 4.29 -14.65
N ILE A 24 -7.21 4.67 -14.47
CA ILE A 24 -6.09 3.75 -14.62
C ILE A 24 -6.23 2.78 -13.45
N PHE A 25 -7.02 1.73 -13.64
CA PHE A 25 -7.23 0.65 -12.68
C PHE A 25 -5.97 -0.18 -12.70
N LEU A 26 -5.02 0.15 -11.83
CA LEU A 26 -3.84 -0.70 -11.65
C LEU A 26 -4.26 -1.84 -10.72
N ASP A 27 -4.37 -3.04 -11.27
CA ASP A 27 -4.17 -4.25 -10.47
C ASP A 27 -2.71 -4.26 -9.97
N LEU A 28 -2.39 -5.15 -9.05
CA LEU A 28 -0.99 -5.33 -8.66
C LEU A 28 -0.25 -6.03 -9.81
N ASP A 29 0.65 -5.31 -10.48
CA ASP A 29 1.57 -5.89 -11.48
C ASP A 29 2.50 -6.94 -10.84
N MET A 30 2.80 -6.77 -9.56
CA MET A 30 3.63 -7.67 -8.80
C MET A 30 2.83 -8.92 -8.41
N PRO A 31 3.25 -10.13 -8.81
CA PRO A 31 2.53 -11.35 -8.45
C PRO A 31 2.73 -11.66 -6.98
N ARG A 32 1.65 -12.06 -6.30
CA ARG A 32 1.73 -12.62 -4.95
C ARG A 32 2.57 -13.89 -4.95
N ARG A 33 3.54 -13.96 -4.03
CA ARG A 33 4.40 -15.14 -3.82
C ARG A 33 4.49 -15.48 -2.34
N THR A 34 4.36 -16.75 -2.00
CA THR A 34 4.61 -17.23 -0.63
C THR A 34 6.02 -16.86 -0.20
N TYR A 35 6.16 -16.21 0.96
CA TYR A 35 7.43 -15.88 1.57
C TYR A 35 7.96 -17.05 2.40
N THR A 36 8.88 -17.80 1.81
CA THR A 36 9.55 -18.96 2.41
C THR A 36 10.91 -18.63 3.04
N GLY A 37 11.33 -17.36 2.96
CA GLY A 37 12.61 -16.89 3.47
C GLY A 37 12.67 -16.75 5.00
N LYS A 38 13.84 -16.33 5.47
CA LYS A 38 14.15 -16.08 6.89
C LYS A 38 14.83 -14.72 7.13
N GLU A 39 15.01 -13.95 6.07
CA GLU A 39 15.56 -12.60 6.07
C GLU A 39 14.68 -11.62 6.84
N LEU A 40 13.37 -11.90 6.94
CA LEU A 40 12.39 -11.09 7.66
C LEU A 40 11.50 -11.92 8.57
N ARG A 41 11.19 -11.34 9.72
CA ARG A 41 10.13 -11.83 10.60
C ARG A 41 8.74 -11.45 10.08
N THR A 42 7.80 -12.37 10.21
CA THR A 42 6.39 -12.21 9.80
C THR A 42 5.41 -12.45 10.95
N ASP A 43 5.91 -12.70 12.16
CA ASP A 43 5.17 -12.95 13.40
C ASP A 43 4.98 -11.67 14.24
N GLY A 44 4.99 -10.53 13.56
CA GLY A 44 4.79 -9.23 14.15
C GLY A 44 4.54 -8.16 13.08
N TYR A 45 4.90 -6.92 13.41
CA TYR A 45 4.91 -5.78 12.49
C TYR A 45 6.24 -5.04 12.60
N TYR A 46 6.56 -4.28 11.56
CA TYR A 46 7.64 -3.30 11.58
C TYR A 46 7.03 -1.92 11.76
N TYR A 47 7.69 -1.05 12.51
CA TYR A 47 7.26 0.33 12.71
C TYR A 47 8.46 1.27 12.57
N SER A 48 8.20 2.44 12.06
CA SER A 48 9.19 3.52 11.98
C SER A 48 9.21 4.35 13.27
N GLY A 49 10.24 5.19 13.40
CA GLY A 49 10.13 6.36 14.28
C GLY A 49 9.12 7.38 13.73
N TYR A 50 9.14 8.60 14.27
CA TYR A 50 8.38 9.69 13.68
C TYR A 50 8.95 10.05 12.31
N ILE A 51 8.17 9.74 11.27
CA ILE A 51 8.44 10.09 9.88
C ILE A 51 7.44 11.17 9.45
N HIS A 52 7.87 12.09 8.57
CA HIS A 52 7.09 13.18 7.96
C HIS A 52 5.77 13.57 8.66
N THR A 53 5.71 14.78 9.25
CA THR A 53 4.46 15.37 9.83
C THR A 53 3.88 14.63 11.06
N ASN A 54 4.72 14.07 11.93
CA ASN A 54 4.32 13.32 13.15
C ASN A 54 3.51 12.05 12.84
N LYS A 55 3.84 11.38 11.74
CA LYS A 55 3.26 10.09 11.40
C LYS A 55 4.23 8.97 11.76
N MET A 56 3.67 7.81 12.08
CA MET A 56 4.42 6.58 12.26
C MET A 56 3.93 5.59 11.22
N GLY A 57 4.81 5.21 10.31
CA GLY A 57 4.53 4.16 9.35
C GLY A 57 4.67 2.78 9.98
N THR A 58 3.77 1.88 9.63
CA THR A 58 3.78 0.49 10.06
C THR A 58 3.61 -0.44 8.86
N LEU A 59 4.33 -1.55 8.89
CA LEU A 59 4.36 -2.56 7.85
C LEU A 59 4.16 -3.95 8.46
N MET A 60 3.09 -4.62 8.06
CA MET A 60 2.80 -5.99 8.46
C MET A 60 3.02 -6.93 7.28
N LEU A 61 3.91 -7.91 7.45
CA LEU A 61 4.26 -8.89 6.42
C LEU A 61 3.66 -10.26 6.76
N PHE A 62 3.08 -10.93 5.76
CA PHE A 62 2.45 -12.24 5.93
C PHE A 62 3.17 -13.32 5.13
N ARG A 63 3.22 -14.55 5.67
CA ARG A 63 3.89 -15.68 5.00
C ARG A 63 3.36 -15.99 3.60
N ASN A 64 2.12 -15.63 3.32
CA ASN A 64 1.49 -15.84 2.02
C ASN A 64 1.83 -14.75 0.98
N GLY A 65 2.72 -13.81 1.28
CA GLY A 65 3.17 -12.76 0.36
C GLY A 65 2.34 -11.47 0.41
N VAL A 66 1.32 -11.40 1.27
CA VAL A 66 0.53 -10.17 1.47
C VAL A 66 1.29 -9.22 2.40
N CYS A 67 1.15 -7.92 2.18
CA CYS A 67 1.55 -6.90 3.14
C CYS A 67 0.41 -5.92 3.42
N MET A 68 0.45 -5.31 4.60
CA MET A 68 -0.39 -4.17 4.97
C MET A 68 0.52 -3.04 5.45
N PHE A 69 0.46 -1.90 4.77
CA PHE A 69 1.26 -0.72 5.04
C PHE A 69 0.33 0.44 5.39
N THR A 70 0.56 1.12 6.51
CA THR A 70 -0.24 2.28 6.89
C THR A 70 0.56 3.28 7.70
N TYR A 71 0.16 4.54 7.62
CA TYR A 71 0.71 5.62 8.42
C TYR A 71 -0.34 6.06 9.45
N PHE A 72 0.10 6.18 10.70
CA PHE A 72 -0.76 6.65 11.77
C PHE A 72 -0.37 8.06 12.21
N ASP A 73 -1.35 8.95 12.34
CA ASP A 73 -1.21 10.21 13.06
C ASP A 73 -1.08 9.91 14.55
N TYR A 74 0.15 9.76 15.02
CA TYR A 74 0.42 9.50 16.41
C TYR A 74 1.01 10.76 17.04
N ARG A 75 0.23 11.42 17.89
CA ARG A 75 0.65 12.71 18.47
C ARG A 75 1.24 12.56 19.88
N TYR A 76 0.73 11.66 20.73
CA TYR A 76 1.21 11.44 22.13
C TYR A 76 0.75 10.08 22.69
N GLY A 77 1.48 9.46 23.65
CA GLY A 77 1.04 8.30 24.46
C GLY A 77 2.03 7.12 24.55
N ASP A 78 1.51 5.88 24.57
CA ASP A 78 2.29 4.65 24.30
C ASP A 78 2.01 4.18 22.86
N ALA A 79 3.01 4.29 21.98
CA ALA A 79 2.89 3.91 20.57
C ALA A 79 2.57 2.43 20.40
N THR A 80 3.08 1.57 21.29
CA THR A 80 2.79 0.14 21.27
C THR A 80 1.31 -0.10 21.53
N HIS A 81 0.78 0.46 22.61
CA HIS A 81 -0.62 0.30 22.96
C HIS A 81 -1.52 0.77 21.82
N TYR A 82 -1.22 1.93 21.24
CA TYR A 82 -1.98 2.48 20.13
C TYR A 82 -1.96 1.59 18.89
N ILE A 83 -0.78 1.13 18.47
CA ILE A 83 -0.65 0.24 17.30
C ILE A 83 -1.36 -1.10 17.55
N GLU A 84 -1.17 -1.70 18.72
CA GLU A 84 -1.61 -3.08 18.97
C GLU A 84 -3.07 -3.16 19.38
N ASN A 85 -3.61 -2.20 20.15
CA ASN A 85 -4.98 -2.26 20.66
C ASN A 85 -5.95 -1.37 19.87
N ASP A 86 -5.52 -0.19 19.43
CA ASP A 86 -6.39 0.77 18.77
C ASP A 86 -6.38 0.61 17.24
N LYS A 87 -5.33 -0.01 16.70
CA LYS A 87 -5.17 -0.29 15.26
C LYS A 87 -5.22 -1.79 14.97
N TRP A 88 -4.08 -2.47 14.91
CA TRP A 88 -3.99 -3.83 14.36
C TRP A 88 -4.81 -4.88 15.12
N GLY A 89 -4.96 -4.74 16.44
CA GLY A 89 -5.83 -5.62 17.24
C GLY A 89 -7.28 -5.15 17.33
N ASN A 90 -7.62 -3.96 16.82
CA ASN A 90 -8.98 -3.44 16.85
C ASN A 90 -9.80 -4.00 15.68
N LYS A 91 -10.83 -4.80 15.98
CA LYS A 91 -11.69 -5.41 14.96
C LYS A 91 -12.43 -4.40 14.09
N SER A 92 -12.89 -3.28 14.66
CA SER A 92 -13.61 -2.25 13.91
C SER A 92 -12.68 -1.58 12.90
N TYR A 93 -11.47 -1.22 13.33
CA TYR A 93 -10.45 -0.67 12.44
C TYR A 93 -10.06 -1.67 11.34
N MET A 94 -9.83 -2.94 11.69
CA MET A 94 -9.47 -3.95 10.69
C MET A 94 -10.58 -4.25 9.70
N ASN A 95 -11.85 -4.12 10.09
CA ASN A 95 -12.96 -4.20 9.15
C ASN A 95 -12.96 -3.03 8.15
N GLU A 96 -12.62 -1.82 8.61
CA GLU A 96 -12.45 -0.68 7.71
C GLU A 96 -11.28 -0.90 6.74
N VAL A 97 -10.11 -1.31 7.25
CA VAL A 97 -8.94 -1.64 6.42
C VAL A 97 -9.31 -2.68 5.36
N ARG A 98 -10.11 -3.70 5.69
CA ARG A 98 -10.51 -4.73 4.70
C ARG A 98 -11.59 -4.26 3.72
N SER A 99 -12.28 -3.17 4.01
CA SER A 99 -13.32 -2.61 3.12
C SER A 99 -12.77 -1.71 2.02
N LYS A 100 -11.49 -1.32 2.12
CA LYS A 100 -10.78 -0.46 1.16
C LYS A 100 -9.46 -1.12 0.78
N PRO A 101 -8.98 -1.01 -0.46
CA PRO A 101 -7.71 -1.62 -0.84
C PRO A 101 -6.49 -0.86 -0.26
N ASP A 102 -6.66 0.39 0.18
CA ASP A 102 -5.58 1.27 0.65
C ASP A 102 -4.61 0.61 1.63
N GLY A 103 -3.33 0.66 1.28
CA GLY A 103 -2.25 0.10 2.09
C GLY A 103 -2.15 -1.42 2.03
N ILE A 104 -3.09 -2.13 1.38
CA ILE A 104 -3.01 -3.58 1.16
C ILE A 104 -2.21 -3.82 -0.11
N GLY A 105 -1.34 -4.84 -0.08
CA GLY A 105 -0.52 -5.16 -1.23
C GLY A 105 0.16 -6.52 -1.14
N VAL A 106 1.18 -6.67 -1.96
CA VAL A 106 2.07 -7.82 -1.95
C VAL A 106 3.50 -7.39 -1.72
N PHE A 107 4.31 -8.32 -1.25
CA PHE A 107 5.74 -8.12 -1.13
C PHE A 107 6.54 -9.33 -1.64
N SER A 108 7.80 -9.09 -1.93
CA SER A 108 8.78 -10.12 -2.20
C SER A 108 10.12 -9.71 -1.62
N VAL A 109 10.95 -10.73 -1.39
CA VAL A 109 12.31 -10.55 -0.94
C VAL A 109 13.23 -11.22 -1.95
N LEU A 110 14.20 -10.47 -2.45
CA LEU A 110 15.28 -11.00 -3.26
C LEU A 110 16.60 -10.61 -2.60
N ARG A 111 17.31 -11.60 -2.05
CA ARG A 111 18.51 -11.40 -1.24
C ARG A 111 18.21 -10.49 -0.04
N ASN A 112 18.83 -9.32 0.03
CA ASN A 112 18.64 -8.31 1.07
C ASN A 112 17.72 -7.16 0.63
N VAL A 113 16.96 -7.33 -0.45
CA VAL A 113 16.04 -6.29 -0.95
C VAL A 113 14.61 -6.70 -0.69
N LEU A 114 13.87 -5.82 -0.01
CA LEU A 114 12.42 -5.86 0.12
C LEU A 114 11.82 -5.02 -1.00
N GLU A 115 10.86 -5.60 -1.73
CA GLU A 115 9.98 -4.88 -2.63
C GLU A 115 8.53 -5.10 -2.21
N CYS A 116 7.78 -4.02 -2.09
CA CYS A 116 6.34 -4.05 -1.91
C CYS A 116 5.66 -3.35 -3.08
N GLN A 117 4.47 -3.81 -3.44
CA GLN A 117 3.52 -3.03 -4.24
C GLN A 117 2.19 -3.00 -3.48
N ILE A 118 1.71 -1.80 -3.17
CA ILE A 118 0.48 -1.57 -2.42
C ILE A 118 -0.50 -0.75 -3.25
N PHE A 119 -1.79 -0.93 -2.98
CA PHE A 119 -2.78 0.05 -3.39
C PHE A 119 -2.65 1.31 -2.57
N PHE A 120 -2.81 2.45 -3.22
CA PHE A 120 -2.71 3.77 -2.63
C PHE A 120 -3.81 4.66 -3.22
N SER A 121 -4.25 5.66 -2.46
CA SER A 121 -5.37 6.60 -2.71
C SER A 121 -6.74 6.10 -2.27
N GLU A 122 -7.52 6.99 -1.64
CA GLU A 122 -8.86 6.77 -1.09
C GLU A 122 -9.89 6.12 -2.05
N SER A 123 -9.60 6.06 -3.35
CA SER A 123 -10.43 5.41 -4.38
C SER A 123 -9.91 4.04 -4.82
N GLY A 124 -8.75 3.59 -4.35
CA GLY A 124 -8.24 2.24 -4.50
C GLY A 124 -7.76 1.86 -5.89
N ARG A 125 -7.43 2.85 -6.72
CA ARG A 125 -7.19 2.63 -8.15
C ARG A 125 -5.76 2.89 -8.61
N VAL A 126 -4.88 3.42 -7.76
CA VAL A 126 -3.46 3.55 -8.09
C VAL A 126 -2.60 2.66 -7.20
N THR A 127 -1.46 2.24 -7.72
CA THR A 127 -0.48 1.47 -6.95
C THR A 127 0.78 2.29 -6.69
N GLN A 128 1.47 1.93 -5.61
CA GLN A 128 2.79 2.42 -5.29
C GLN A 128 3.72 1.25 -5.05
N ASN A 129 4.97 1.40 -5.48
CA ASN A 129 6.03 0.47 -5.09
C ASN A 129 6.87 1.09 -3.97
N CYS A 130 7.22 0.26 -2.99
CA CYS A 130 8.23 0.57 -1.99
C CYS A 130 9.42 -0.36 -2.20
N THR A 131 10.63 0.19 -2.14
CA THR A 131 11.86 -0.61 -2.09
C THR A 131 12.60 -0.30 -0.81
N GLY A 132 13.21 -1.32 -0.22
CA GLY A 132 14.04 -1.18 0.96
C GLY A 132 15.13 -2.24 1.08
N GLU A 133 16.10 -1.95 1.92
CA GLU A 133 17.18 -2.84 2.30
C GLU A 133 16.85 -3.56 3.62
N ILE A 134 17.09 -4.86 3.65
CA ILE A 134 17.00 -5.70 4.84
C ILE A 134 18.38 -5.68 5.51
N LEU A 135 18.49 -4.93 6.61
CA LEU A 135 19.74 -4.82 7.36
C LEU A 135 19.96 -6.04 8.27
N ASN A 136 18.87 -6.57 8.82
CA ASN A 136 18.78 -7.84 9.54
C ASN A 136 17.30 -8.24 9.67
N ASP A 137 17.03 -9.37 10.32
CA ASP A 137 15.68 -9.93 10.49
C ASP A 137 14.72 -9.08 11.33
N THR A 138 15.22 -8.05 12.00
CA THR A 138 14.43 -7.12 12.81
C THR A 138 14.51 -5.67 12.35
N THR A 139 15.30 -5.37 11.32
CA THR A 139 15.55 -3.99 10.89
C THR A 139 15.54 -3.86 9.37
N LEU A 140 14.67 -2.97 8.90
CA LEU A 140 14.49 -2.59 7.51
C LEU A 140 14.87 -1.12 7.32
N ARG A 141 15.40 -0.78 6.15
CA ARG A 141 15.57 0.60 5.69
C ARG A 141 14.82 0.79 4.39
N LEU A 142 13.71 1.52 4.39
CA LEU A 142 13.01 1.87 3.17
C LEU A 142 13.74 3.02 2.48
N THR A 143 13.98 2.88 1.18
CA THR A 143 14.86 3.76 0.41
C THR A 143 14.14 4.54 -0.68
N SER A 144 12.99 4.06 -1.15
CA SER A 144 12.24 4.76 -2.20
C SER A 144 10.77 4.38 -2.28
N TRP A 145 9.96 5.36 -2.66
CA TRP A 145 8.60 5.19 -3.13
C TRP A 145 8.52 5.49 -4.63
N ARG A 146 7.79 4.67 -5.38
CA ARG A 146 7.43 4.93 -6.79
C ARG A 146 5.93 5.02 -6.93
N TYR A 147 5.44 6.17 -7.38
CA TYR A 147 4.03 6.45 -7.64
C TYR A 147 3.68 6.04 -9.06
N ASN A 148 3.08 4.87 -9.24
CA ASN A 148 2.96 4.26 -10.58
C ASN A 148 2.08 5.05 -11.55
N ARG A 149 1.09 5.81 -11.06
CA ARG A 149 0.23 6.65 -11.90
C ARG A 149 1.03 7.69 -12.70
N TYR A 150 2.04 8.30 -12.09
CA TYR A 150 2.80 9.40 -12.68
C TYR A 150 4.26 9.04 -12.97
N GLY A 151 4.71 7.86 -12.53
CA GLY A 151 6.11 7.42 -12.62
C GLY A 151 7.07 8.18 -11.70
N HIS A 152 6.57 9.05 -10.82
CA HIS A 152 7.39 9.80 -9.88
C HIS A 152 8.06 8.86 -8.87
N VAL A 153 9.35 9.08 -8.62
CA VAL A 153 10.13 8.37 -7.60
C VAL A 153 10.53 9.37 -6.54
N GLU A 154 10.19 9.07 -5.30
CA GLU A 154 10.63 9.76 -4.10
C GLU A 154 11.70 8.91 -3.42
N ASN A 155 12.87 9.50 -3.18
CA ASN A 155 13.90 8.86 -2.38
C ASN A 155 13.65 9.19 -0.91
N ILE A 156 13.65 8.16 -0.08
CA ILE A 156 13.42 8.27 1.36
C ILE A 156 14.55 7.58 2.12
N ASP A 157 14.62 7.82 3.43
CA ASP A 157 15.52 7.15 4.33
C ASP A 157 14.80 6.86 5.65
N GLU A 158 14.02 5.79 5.66
CA GLU A 158 13.15 5.45 6.80
C GLU A 158 13.56 4.11 7.40
N LEU A 159 13.97 4.14 8.68
CA LEU A 159 14.27 2.93 9.45
C LEU A 159 13.00 2.36 10.10
N TYR A 160 12.85 1.05 9.96
CA TYR A 160 11.72 0.27 10.44
C TYR A 160 12.23 -0.86 11.34
N TYR A 161 11.67 -0.95 12.54
CA TYR A 161 12.07 -1.90 13.58
C TYR A 161 10.97 -2.91 13.84
N PHE A 162 11.34 -4.17 13.98
CA PHE A 162 10.41 -5.25 14.25
C PHE A 162 9.90 -5.23 15.69
N LYS A 163 8.60 -5.50 15.84
CA LYS A 163 7.96 -5.82 17.10
C LYS A 163 7.10 -7.06 16.95
N ALA A 164 7.35 -8.06 17.81
CA ALA A 164 6.53 -9.26 17.88
C ALA A 164 5.10 -8.91 18.28
N PHE A 165 4.11 -9.50 17.61
CA PHE A 165 2.71 -9.24 17.87
C PHE A 165 1.91 -10.52 17.66
N ASN A 166 1.42 -11.12 18.75
CA ASN A 166 0.77 -12.43 18.69
C ASN A 166 -0.65 -12.36 18.12
N ASN A 167 -1.31 -11.20 18.18
CA ASN A 167 -2.69 -11.02 17.76
C ASN A 167 -2.79 -10.44 16.35
N LYS A 168 -1.94 -10.90 15.42
CA LYS A 168 -1.99 -10.38 14.03
C LYS A 168 -3.38 -10.62 13.42
N PRO A 169 -3.94 -9.62 12.72
CA PRO A 169 -5.12 -9.83 11.91
C PRO A 169 -4.85 -10.86 10.81
N ASP A 170 -5.90 -11.52 10.32
CA ASP A 170 -5.77 -12.33 9.12
C ASP A 170 -5.43 -11.45 7.90
N SER A 171 -4.67 -12.04 6.97
CA SER A 171 -4.25 -11.42 5.72
C SER A 171 -5.28 -11.55 4.59
N THR A 172 -6.49 -12.00 4.87
CA THR A 172 -7.49 -12.25 3.81
C THR A 172 -7.98 -10.91 3.28
N SER A 173 -7.89 -10.74 1.96
CA SER A 173 -8.32 -9.52 1.27
C SER A 173 -8.96 -9.90 -0.07
N SER A 174 -10.12 -9.31 -0.37
CA SER A 174 -10.77 -9.44 -1.68
C SER A 174 -10.03 -8.71 -2.80
N PHE A 175 -9.05 -7.88 -2.46
CA PHE A 175 -8.26 -7.08 -3.41
C PHE A 175 -7.00 -7.79 -3.89
N ILE A 176 -6.58 -8.86 -3.21
CA ILE A 176 -5.42 -9.67 -3.58
C ILE A 176 -5.90 -10.98 -4.17
N LYS A 177 -5.67 -11.16 -5.48
CA LYS A 177 -6.01 -12.39 -6.20
C LYS A 177 -5.00 -13.52 -5.96
#